data_AF-A0A4T0V1S8-F1
#
_entry.id   AF-A0A4T0V1S8-F1
#
_cell.length_a   1.000
_cell.length_b   1.000
_cell.length_c   1.000
_cell.angle_alpha   90.00
_cell.angle_beta   90.00
_cell.angle_gamma   90.00
#
_symmetry.space_group_name_H-M   'P 1'
#
loop_
_entity.id
_entity.type
_entity.pdbx_description
1 polymer ?
#
loop_
_entity_poly.entity_id
_entity_poly.type
_entity_poly.pdbx_seq_one_letter_code
_entity_poly.pdbx_strand_id
1 'polypeptide(L)'
;MTGDWSMPAWAAVGALALVALLGVAVVLLAVGLGRVRAQARRAQDAVEALAVRLDDERTRRLAQEKADAAASARAADPFLITDLGTQREEPAPDAPVVDAPLFADLVLREAAVQAGSLAAGLRRALAPETRYRIRAEVRREVRRARKQRKVETRLARRAWAARERAAGGDAAGSAA
;
A
#
# COMPACT_ATOMS: atom_id res chain seq x y z
N MET A 1 -10.48 8.88 -59.63
CA MET A 1 -11.15 9.74 -58.63
C MET A 1 -10.46 9.50 -57.30
N THR A 2 -9.36 10.20 -57.04
CA THR A 2 -8.65 10.17 -55.76
C THR A 2 -9.39 11.14 -54.84
N GLY A 3 -10.16 10.58 -53.90
CA GLY A 3 -10.83 11.40 -52.90
C GLY A 3 -9.79 11.99 -51.96
N ASP A 4 -9.57 13.29 -52.06
CA ASP A 4 -8.84 14.06 -51.06
C ASP A 4 -9.61 13.96 -49.74
N TRP A 5 -9.27 12.96 -48.92
CA TRP A 5 -9.65 12.90 -47.52
C TRP A 5 -8.93 14.05 -46.80
N SER A 6 -9.46 15.25 -46.97
CA SER A 6 -9.16 16.36 -46.08
C SER A 6 -9.72 15.97 -44.72
N MET A 7 -8.89 15.28 -43.92
CA MET A 7 -9.15 15.04 -42.51
C MET A 7 -9.53 16.40 -41.92
N PRO A 8 -10.80 16.59 -41.51
CA PRO A 8 -11.23 17.89 -41.05
C PRO A 8 -10.38 18.27 -39.83
N ALA A 9 -9.98 19.53 -39.72
CA ALA A 9 -9.10 19.97 -38.63
C ALA A 9 -9.65 19.60 -37.22
N TRP A 10 -10.98 19.52 -37.08
CA TRP A 10 -11.64 19.06 -35.85
C TRP A 10 -11.36 17.58 -35.52
N ALA A 11 -11.17 16.71 -36.51
CA ALA A 11 -10.82 15.31 -36.31
C ALA A 11 -9.39 15.15 -35.77
N ALA A 12 -8.45 15.97 -36.26
CA ALA A 12 -7.09 16.00 -35.74
C ALA A 12 -7.04 16.51 -34.29
N VAL A 13 -7.80 17.56 -33.97
CA VAL A 13 -7.93 18.08 -32.59
C VAL A 13 -8.58 17.04 -31.67
N GLY A 14 -9.62 16.34 -32.14
CA GLY A 14 -10.28 15.27 -31.40
C GLY A 14 -9.35 14.09 -31.09
N ALA A 15 -8.55 13.65 -32.08
CA ALA A 15 -7.57 12.60 -31.89
C ALA A 15 -6.49 12.99 -30.87
N LEU A 16 -6.01 14.24 -30.92
CA LEU A 16 -4.99 14.75 -30.00
C LEU A 16 -5.53 14.87 -28.56
N ALA A 17 -6.77 15.33 -28.41
CA ALA A 17 -7.46 15.38 -27.13
C ALA A 17 -7.66 13.96 -26.55
N LEU A 18 -8.06 12.99 -27.39
CA LEU A 18 -8.21 11.59 -26.98
C LEU A 18 -6.90 11.00 -26.48
N VAL A 19 -5.79 11.21 -27.21
CA VAL A 19 -4.45 10.74 -26.81
C VAL A 19 -4.01 11.39 -25.50
N ALA A 20 -4.23 12.69 -25.33
CA ALA A 20 -3.93 13.37 -24.08
C ALA A 20 -4.74 12.80 -22.90
N LEU A 21 -6.04 12.55 -23.12
CA LEU A 21 -6.92 11.97 -22.10
C LEU A 21 -6.50 10.54 -21.73
N LEU A 22 -6.11 9.73 -22.72
CA LEU A 22 -5.55 8.39 -22.52
C LEU A 22 -4.23 8.44 -21.75
N GLY A 23 -3.35 9.40 -22.06
CA GLY A 23 -2.11 9.61 -21.34
C GLY A 23 -2.36 9.98 -19.87
N VAL A 24 -3.30 10.89 -19.60
CA VAL A 24 -3.71 11.26 -18.24
C VAL A 24 -4.31 10.06 -17.51
N ALA A 25 -5.19 9.29 -18.16
CA ALA A 25 -5.78 8.08 -17.60
C ALA A 25 -4.71 7.05 -17.22
N VAL A 26 -3.70 6.82 -18.06
CA VAL A 26 -2.57 5.93 -17.76
C VAL A 26 -1.75 6.42 -16.57
N VAL A 27 -1.47 7.72 -16.49
CA VAL A 27 -0.74 8.29 -15.34
C VAL A 27 -1.55 8.16 -14.06
N LEU A 28 -2.85 8.47 -14.09
CA LEU A 28 -3.74 8.30 -12.94
C LEU A 28 -3.83 6.84 -12.51
N LEU A 29 -3.92 5.91 -13.47
CA LEU A 29 -3.90 4.48 -13.22
C LEU A 29 -2.58 4.04 -12.58
N ALA A 30 -1.43 4.50 -13.09
CA ALA A 30 -0.12 4.17 -12.56
C ALA A 30 0.07 4.71 -11.13
N VAL A 31 -0.39 5.93 -10.85
CA VAL A 31 -0.38 6.52 -9.50
C VAL A 31 -1.33 5.79 -8.58
N GLY A 32 -2.53 5.43 -9.06
CA GLY A 32 -3.51 4.62 -8.36
C GLY A 32 -2.95 3.25 -7.97
N LEU A 33 -2.41 2.51 -8.93
CA LEU A 33 -1.74 1.22 -8.69
C LEU A 33 -0.53 1.37 -7.76
N GLY A 34 0.22 2.47 -7.85
CA GLY A 34 1.31 2.77 -6.93
C GLY A 34 0.83 2.94 -5.48
N ARG A 35 -0.28 3.66 -5.29
CA ARG A 35 -0.92 3.83 -3.97
C ARG A 35 -1.51 2.53 -3.45
N VAL A 36 -2.18 1.76 -4.30
CA VAL A 36 -2.74 0.44 -3.95
C VAL A 36 -1.62 -0.53 -3.60
N ARG A 37 -0.51 -0.56 -4.35
CA ARG A 37 0.66 -1.39 -4.00
C ARG A 37 1.33 -0.94 -2.71
N ALA A 38 1.42 0.36 -2.45
CA ALA A 38 1.94 0.88 -1.18
C ALA A 38 1.01 0.56 -0.01
N GLN A 39 -0.31 0.61 -0.20
CA GLN A 39 -1.30 0.18 0.78
C GLN A 39 -1.25 -1.34 0.98
N ALA A 40 -1.11 -2.13 -0.07
CA ALA A 40 -0.98 -3.58 0.00
C ALA A 40 0.27 -3.98 0.78
N ARG A 41 1.41 -3.29 0.59
CA ARG A 41 2.61 -3.52 1.40
C ARG A 41 2.39 -3.19 2.88
N ARG A 42 1.76 -2.05 3.19
CA ARG A 42 1.41 -1.71 4.58
C ARG A 42 0.39 -2.67 5.19
N ALA A 43 -0.54 -3.18 4.38
CA ALA A 43 -1.51 -4.18 4.80
C ALA A 43 -0.83 -5.54 5.04
N GLN A 44 0.16 -5.92 4.22
CA GLN A 44 0.98 -7.10 4.46
C GLN A 44 1.77 -6.99 5.76
N ASP A 45 2.43 -5.85 6.01
CA ASP A 45 3.15 -5.60 7.27
C ASP A 45 2.19 -5.66 8.48
N ALA A 46 0.96 -5.13 8.33
CA ALA A 46 -0.06 -5.19 9.37
C ALA A 46 -0.61 -6.60 9.58
N VAL A 47 -0.79 -7.38 8.51
CA VAL A 47 -1.21 -8.79 8.57
C VAL A 47 -0.15 -9.65 9.23
N GLU A 48 1.13 -9.44 8.93
CA GLU A 48 2.23 -10.15 9.58
C GLU A 48 2.29 -9.82 11.08
N ALA A 49 2.12 -8.55 11.45
CA ALA A 49 2.02 -8.14 12.85
C ALA A 49 0.78 -8.74 13.57
N LEU A 50 -0.35 -8.88 12.88
CA LEU A 50 -1.56 -9.51 13.42
C LEU A 50 -1.41 -11.03 13.51
N ALA A 51 -0.73 -11.68 12.56
CA ALA A 51 -0.47 -13.12 12.58
C ALA A 51 0.38 -13.51 13.79
N VAL A 52 1.44 -12.73 14.08
CA VAL A 52 2.27 -12.94 15.28
C VAL A 52 1.43 -12.80 16.55
N ARG A 53 0.52 -11.81 16.63
CA ARG A 53 -0.36 -11.63 17.79
C ARG A 53 -1.38 -12.76 17.94
N LEU A 54 -1.96 -13.23 16.83
CA LEU A 54 -2.91 -14.33 16.83
C LEU A 54 -2.25 -15.65 17.22
N ASP A 55 -1.02 -15.92 16.80
CA ASP A 55 -0.28 -17.11 17.24
C ASP A 55 0.03 -17.07 18.74
N ASP A 56 0.36 -15.89 19.28
CA ASP A 56 0.61 -15.69 20.71
C ASP A 56 -0.69 -15.83 21.54
N GLU A 57 -1.82 -15.33 21.03
CA GLU A 57 -3.12 -15.53 21.68
C GLU A 57 -3.60 -16.98 21.54
N ARG A 58 -3.38 -17.63 20.40
CA ARG A 58 -3.79 -19.01 20.16
C ARG A 58 -3.01 -19.98 21.04
N THR A 59 -1.71 -19.77 21.22
CA THR A 59 -0.91 -20.56 22.16
C THR A 59 -1.37 -20.36 23.60
N ARG A 60 -1.70 -19.14 24.02
CA ARG A 60 -2.28 -18.87 25.35
C ARG A 60 -3.64 -19.51 25.53
N ARG A 61 -4.53 -19.39 24.54
CA ARG A 61 -5.86 -20.03 24.57
C ARG A 61 -5.76 -21.54 24.59
N LEU A 62 -4.90 -22.16 23.79
CA LEU A 62 -4.68 -23.61 23.83
C LEU A 62 -4.11 -24.08 25.18
N ALA A 63 -3.28 -23.26 25.83
CA ALA A 63 -2.80 -23.56 27.19
C ALA A 63 -3.94 -23.44 28.23
N GLN A 64 -4.78 -22.42 28.12
CA GLN A 64 -5.96 -22.22 28.96
C GLN A 64 -7.02 -23.30 28.73
N GLU A 65 -7.41 -23.57 27.49
CA GLU A 65 -8.34 -24.64 27.11
C GLU A 65 -7.86 -26.01 27.56
N LYS A 66 -6.55 -26.30 27.53
CA LYS A 66 -6.03 -27.57 28.11
C LYS A 66 -6.18 -27.61 29.63
N ALA A 67 -5.96 -26.48 30.31
CA ALA A 67 -6.16 -26.39 31.76
C ALA A 67 -7.65 -26.48 32.13
N ASP A 68 -8.51 -25.82 31.37
CA ASP A 68 -9.95 -25.73 31.57
C ASP A 68 -10.66 -27.01 31.12
N ALA A 69 -10.21 -27.70 30.07
CA ALA A 69 -10.68 -29.01 29.67
C ALA A 69 -10.25 -30.08 30.70
N ALA A 70 -9.04 -29.98 31.26
CA ALA A 70 -8.63 -30.83 32.37
C ALA A 70 -9.47 -30.58 33.64
N ALA A 71 -9.99 -29.35 33.82
CA ALA A 71 -10.89 -28.99 34.92
C ALA A 71 -12.37 -29.33 34.63
N SER A 72 -12.83 -29.22 33.39
CA SER A 72 -14.20 -29.47 32.93
C SER A 72 -14.48 -30.94 32.65
N ALA A 73 -13.49 -31.73 32.21
CA ALA A 73 -13.58 -33.20 32.18
C ALA A 73 -13.71 -33.80 33.58
N ARG A 74 -13.28 -33.06 34.62
CA ARG A 74 -13.58 -33.36 36.01
C ARG A 74 -14.99 -32.92 36.44
N ALA A 75 -15.77 -32.20 35.60
CA ALA A 75 -16.95 -31.47 36.05
C ALA A 75 -18.25 -31.52 35.20
N ALA A 76 -18.29 -31.81 33.88
CA ALA A 76 -19.52 -31.48 33.10
C ALA A 76 -20.12 -32.55 32.14
N ASP A 77 -21.45 -32.71 32.26
CA ASP A 77 -22.46 -33.38 31.40
C ASP A 77 -22.91 -32.50 30.19
N PRO A 78 -23.32 -33.04 29.02
CA PRO A 78 -23.54 -32.26 27.77
C PRO A 78 -24.98 -31.74 27.49
N PHE A 79 -25.10 -30.50 26.96
CA PHE A 79 -26.35 -29.89 26.42
C PHE A 79 -26.19 -29.22 25.04
N LEU A 80 -27.26 -29.21 24.24
CA LEU A 80 -27.35 -28.84 22.81
C LEU A 80 -28.20 -27.56 22.59
N ILE A 81 -27.71 -26.58 21.82
CA ILE A 81 -28.47 -25.36 21.43
C ILE A 81 -28.61 -25.30 19.91
N THR A 82 -29.86 -25.27 19.42
CA THR A 82 -30.22 -25.13 18.00
C THR A 82 -31.20 -23.97 17.83
N ASP A 83 -30.74 -22.82 17.35
CA ASP A 83 -31.40 -21.98 16.33
C ASP A 83 -30.60 -20.66 16.14
N LEU A 84 -30.46 -20.19 14.89
CA LEU A 84 -29.89 -18.89 14.53
C LEU A 84 -30.77 -18.25 13.45
N GLY A 85 -31.57 -17.25 13.85
CA GLY A 85 -32.61 -16.63 13.04
C GLY A 85 -32.11 -15.88 11.79
N THR A 86 -32.93 -15.90 10.73
CA THR A 86 -32.67 -15.28 9.43
C THR A 86 -33.21 -13.84 9.35
N GLN A 87 -32.38 -12.92 8.85
CA GLN A 87 -32.68 -11.49 8.72
C GLN A 87 -33.14 -11.18 7.28
N ARG A 88 -34.25 -10.45 7.11
CA ARG A 88 -34.92 -10.17 5.82
C ARG A 88 -34.49 -8.81 5.26
N GLU A 89 -34.04 -8.77 4.01
CA GLU A 89 -33.64 -7.54 3.27
C GLU A 89 -34.86 -6.75 2.78
N GLU A 90 -34.85 -5.43 2.99
CA GLU A 90 -35.82 -4.46 2.44
C GLU A 90 -35.25 -3.73 1.19
N PRO A 91 -36.10 -3.35 0.21
CA PRO A 91 -35.66 -2.71 -1.03
C PRO A 91 -35.40 -1.21 -0.88
N ALA A 92 -34.36 -0.72 -1.56
CA ALA A 92 -33.91 0.67 -1.54
C ALA A 92 -34.71 1.59 -2.50
N PRO A 93 -34.83 2.90 -2.21
CA PRO A 93 -35.61 3.85 -3.02
C PRO A 93 -34.92 4.30 -4.33
N ASP A 94 -35.74 4.67 -5.34
CA ASP A 94 -35.32 5.11 -6.68
C ASP A 94 -34.63 6.49 -6.71
N ALA A 95 -33.62 6.64 -7.58
CA ALA A 95 -32.80 7.85 -7.72
C ALA A 95 -33.34 8.84 -8.78
N PRO A 96 -33.19 10.17 -8.57
CA PRO A 96 -33.65 11.19 -9.53
C PRO A 96 -32.82 11.21 -10.82
N VAL A 97 -33.50 11.35 -11.97
CA VAL A 97 -32.90 11.41 -13.31
C VAL A 97 -32.64 12.87 -13.71
N VAL A 98 -31.40 13.18 -14.13
CA VAL A 98 -30.97 14.52 -14.57
C VAL A 98 -30.84 14.55 -16.10
N ASP A 99 -31.21 15.67 -16.72
CA ASP A 99 -31.13 15.86 -18.18
C ASP A 99 -29.65 15.91 -18.67
N ALA A 100 -29.38 15.31 -19.83
CA ALA A 100 -28.03 15.06 -20.33
C ALA A 100 -27.20 16.33 -20.60
N PRO A 101 -27.76 17.42 -21.18
CA PRO A 101 -27.00 18.67 -21.37
C PRO A 101 -26.62 19.34 -20.05
N LEU A 102 -27.52 19.28 -19.06
CA LEU A 102 -27.29 19.81 -17.71
C LEU A 102 -26.20 19.03 -16.98
N PHE A 103 -26.22 17.69 -17.10
CA PHE A 103 -25.15 16.84 -16.59
C PHE A 103 -23.80 17.20 -17.22
N ALA A 104 -23.74 17.41 -18.53
CA ALA A 104 -22.51 17.77 -19.23
C ALA A 104 -21.94 19.12 -18.75
N ASP A 105 -22.78 20.15 -18.56
CA ASP A 105 -22.31 21.45 -18.04
C ASP A 105 -21.79 21.32 -16.60
N LEU A 106 -22.50 20.58 -15.75
CA LEU A 106 -22.08 20.32 -14.36
C LEU A 106 -20.73 19.63 -14.31
N VAL A 107 -20.56 18.56 -15.07
CA VAL A 107 -19.28 17.81 -15.15
C VAL A 107 -18.16 18.69 -15.70
N LEU A 108 -18.45 19.52 -16.72
CA LEU A 108 -17.45 20.40 -17.32
C LEU A 108 -16.97 21.47 -16.32
N ARG A 109 -17.88 22.08 -15.56
CA ARG A 109 -17.55 23.05 -14.52
C ARG A 109 -16.74 22.42 -13.39
N GLU A 110 -17.16 21.26 -12.90
CA GLU A 110 -16.44 20.53 -11.86
C GLU A 110 -15.04 20.13 -12.34
N ALA A 111 -14.90 19.66 -13.59
CA ALA A 111 -13.62 19.34 -14.19
C ALA A 111 -12.71 20.58 -14.29
N ALA A 112 -13.25 21.75 -14.63
CA ALA A 112 -12.47 22.99 -14.68
C ALA A 112 -11.98 23.41 -13.29
N VAL A 113 -12.82 23.29 -12.26
CA VAL A 113 -12.44 23.57 -10.86
C VAL A 113 -11.39 22.59 -10.38
N GLN A 114 -11.56 21.29 -10.65
CA GLN A 114 -10.58 20.26 -10.31
C GLN A 114 -9.25 20.48 -11.03
N ALA A 115 -9.27 20.80 -12.32
CA ALA A 115 -8.07 21.12 -13.09
C ALA A 115 -7.35 22.36 -12.52
N GLY A 116 -8.09 23.42 -12.17
CA GLY A 116 -7.54 24.62 -11.55
C GLY A 116 -6.88 24.34 -10.20
N SER A 117 -7.54 23.57 -9.33
CA SER A 117 -7.01 23.18 -8.03
C SER A 117 -5.77 22.28 -8.15
N LEU A 118 -5.76 21.36 -9.11
CA LEU A 118 -4.62 20.51 -9.43
C LEU A 118 -3.43 21.32 -9.92
N ALA A 119 -3.66 22.26 -10.86
CA ALA A 119 -2.62 23.13 -11.39
C ALA A 119 -2.03 24.02 -10.29
N ALA A 120 -2.86 24.58 -9.41
CA ALA A 120 -2.42 25.37 -8.26
C ALA A 120 -1.58 24.52 -7.28
N GLY A 121 -2.02 23.29 -6.98
CA GLY A 121 -1.29 22.34 -6.16
C GLY A 121 0.06 21.96 -6.78
N LEU A 122 0.08 21.68 -8.08
CA LEU A 122 1.30 21.33 -8.82
C LEU A 122 2.29 22.49 -8.85
N ARG A 123 1.82 23.73 -9.09
CA ARG A 123 2.65 24.93 -9.02
C ARG A 123 3.31 25.07 -7.65
N ARG A 124 2.55 24.83 -6.57
CA ARG A 124 3.07 24.88 -5.19
C ARG A 124 4.03 23.73 -4.88
N ALA A 125 3.78 22.54 -5.39
CA ALA A 125 4.68 21.39 -5.22
C ALA A 125 5.99 21.57 -5.98
N LEU A 126 5.94 22.20 -7.15
CA LEU A 126 7.11 22.55 -7.97
C LEU A 126 7.80 23.84 -7.53
N ALA A 127 7.28 24.52 -6.51
CA ALA A 127 7.92 25.70 -5.95
C ALA A 127 9.36 25.36 -5.52
N PRO A 128 10.33 26.27 -5.79
CA PRO A 128 11.74 26.00 -5.55
C PRO A 128 12.02 25.62 -4.09
N GLU A 129 11.30 26.20 -3.13
CA GLU A 129 11.42 25.91 -1.69
C GLU A 129 11.16 24.43 -1.40
N THR A 130 10.11 23.86 -2.00
CA THR A 130 9.74 22.45 -1.85
C THR A 130 10.82 21.55 -2.47
N ARG A 131 11.33 21.91 -3.66
CA ARG A 131 12.42 21.17 -4.34
C ARG A 131 13.70 21.18 -3.52
N TYR A 132 14.09 22.33 -2.96
CA TYR A 132 15.27 22.45 -2.11
C TYR A 132 15.14 21.60 -0.84
N ARG A 133 13.96 21.59 -0.21
CA ARG A 133 13.71 20.76 0.97
C ARG A 133 13.84 19.28 0.66
N ILE A 134 13.19 18.80 -0.40
CA ILE A 134 13.27 17.39 -0.82
C ILE A 134 14.72 17.01 -1.14
N ARG A 135 15.42 17.83 -1.92
CA ARG A 135 16.84 17.59 -2.25
C ARG A 135 17.72 17.54 -0.99
N ALA A 136 17.48 18.41 -0.02
CA ALA A 136 18.23 18.44 1.22
C ALA A 136 17.99 17.18 2.05
N GLU A 137 16.73 16.75 2.17
CA GLU A 137 16.36 15.56 2.94
C GLU A 137 16.93 14.29 2.31
N VAL A 138 16.72 14.12 0.99
CA VAL A 138 17.32 13.01 0.22
C VAL A 138 18.85 12.99 0.40
N ARG A 139 19.51 14.15 0.37
CA ARG A 139 20.97 14.22 0.59
C ARG A 139 21.35 13.80 2.01
N ARG A 140 20.54 14.14 3.02
CA ARG A 140 20.75 13.72 4.41
C ARG A 140 20.58 12.21 4.55
N GLU A 141 19.53 11.65 3.97
CA GLU A 141 19.25 10.20 3.98
C GLU A 141 20.33 9.41 3.25
N VAL A 142 20.77 9.85 2.07
CA VAL A 142 21.88 9.21 1.35
C VAL A 142 23.17 9.23 2.18
N ARG A 143 23.48 10.35 2.84
CA ARG A 143 24.64 10.45 3.74
C ARG A 143 24.52 9.52 4.93
N ARG A 144 23.34 9.42 5.55
CA ARG A 144 23.05 8.50 6.65
C ARG A 144 23.21 7.04 6.20
N ALA A 145 22.58 6.67 5.09
CA ALA A 145 22.68 5.32 4.51
C ALA A 145 24.13 4.94 4.18
N ARG A 146 24.92 5.87 3.62
CA ARG A 146 26.34 5.62 3.35
C ARG A 146 27.16 5.40 4.62
N LYS A 147 26.91 6.19 5.67
CA LYS A 147 27.57 5.99 6.98
C LYS A 147 27.17 4.65 7.59
N GLN A 148 25.89 4.31 7.53
CA GLN A 148 25.33 3.06 8.03
C GLN A 148 25.99 1.85 7.36
N ARG A 149 26.06 1.82 6.02
CA ARG A 149 26.74 0.76 5.27
C ARG A 149 28.21 0.59 5.66
N LYS A 150 28.92 1.69 5.92
CA LYS A 150 30.32 1.65 6.36
C LYS A 150 30.46 1.00 7.74
N VAL A 151 29.54 1.31 8.66
CA VAL A 151 29.50 0.72 9.99
C VAL A 151 29.14 -0.77 9.91
N GLU A 152 28.10 -1.12 9.16
CA GLU A 152 27.67 -2.51 8.94
C GLU A 152 28.80 -3.37 8.37
N THR A 153 29.52 -2.87 7.35
CA THR A 153 30.66 -3.58 6.77
C THR A 153 31.77 -3.81 7.80
N ARG A 154 32.05 -2.81 8.67
CA ARG A 154 33.07 -2.93 9.72
C ARG A 154 32.66 -3.92 10.80
N LEU A 155 31.38 -3.92 11.18
CA LEU A 155 30.83 -4.87 12.16
C LEU A 155 30.84 -6.30 11.61
N ALA A 156 30.44 -6.49 10.35
CA ALA A 156 30.47 -7.79 9.69
C ALA A 156 31.89 -8.38 9.65
N ARG A 157 32.90 -7.55 9.29
CA ARG A 157 34.32 -7.97 9.31
C ARG A 157 34.78 -8.38 10.70
N ARG A 158 34.42 -7.60 11.73
CA ARG A 158 34.76 -7.92 13.13
C ARG A 158 34.10 -9.20 13.61
N ALA A 159 32.82 -9.41 13.27
CA ALA A 159 32.08 -10.61 13.64
C ALA A 159 32.66 -11.86 12.96
N TRP A 160 33.05 -11.75 11.68
CA TRP A 160 33.71 -12.85 10.98
C TRP A 160 35.07 -13.21 11.60
N ALA A 161 35.93 -12.22 11.86
CA ALA A 161 37.21 -12.45 12.53
C ALA A 161 37.06 -12.99 13.98
N ALA A 162 35.97 -12.64 14.67
CA ALA A 162 35.68 -13.20 15.99
C ALA A 162 35.29 -14.69 15.90
N ARG A 163 34.52 -15.08 14.89
CA ARG A 163 34.17 -16.48 14.62
C ARG A 163 35.41 -17.31 14.26
N GLU A 164 36.30 -16.79 13.43
CA GLU A 164 37.55 -17.48 13.09
C GLU A 164 38.44 -17.71 14.32
N ARG A 165 38.57 -16.71 15.20
CA ARG A 165 39.34 -16.85 16.45
C ARG A 165 38.72 -17.88 17.40
N ALA A 166 37.39 -17.93 17.50
CA ALA A 166 36.70 -18.94 18.30
C ALA A 166 36.95 -20.35 17.73
N ALA A 167 36.76 -20.52 16.42
CA ALA A 167 36.96 -21.80 15.74
C ALA A 167 38.43 -22.30 15.80
N GLY A 168 39.41 -21.39 15.70
CA GLY A 168 40.83 -21.72 15.83
C GLY A 168 41.28 -21.98 17.28
N GLY A 169 40.64 -21.33 18.26
CA GLY A 169 40.89 -21.56 19.69
C GLY A 169 40.39 -22.92 20.16
N ASP A 170 39.22 -23.36 19.68
CA ASP A 170 38.66 -24.69 19.97
C ASP A 170 39.52 -25.83 19.39
N ALA A 171 40.17 -25.61 18.23
CA ALA A 171 41.10 -26.57 17.65
C ALA A 171 42.42 -26.70 18.43
N ALA A 172 42.89 -25.63 19.07
CA ALA A 172 44.09 -25.65 19.91
C ALA A 172 43.84 -26.22 21.32
N GLY A 173 42.61 -26.08 21.85
CA GLY A 173 42.20 -26.67 23.13
C GLY A 173 41.86 -28.15 23.10
N SER A 174 41.61 -28.72 21.92
CA SER A 174 41.33 -30.16 21.70
C SER A 174 42.61 -31.01 21.53
N ALA A 175 43.77 -30.37 21.32
CA ALA A 175 45.06 -31.03 21.06
C ALA A 175 46.01 -31.05 22.28
N ALA A 176 45.54 -30.65 23.46
CA ALA A 176 46.26 -30.68 24.73
C ALA A 176 45.58 -31.63 25.71
#